data_AF-A0A2V5UPJ4-F1
#
_entry.id   AF-A0A2V5UPJ4-F1
#
_cell.length_a   1.000
_cell.length_b   1.000
_cell.length_c   1.000
_cell.angle_alpha   90.00
_cell.angle_beta   90.00
_cell.angle_gamma   90.00
#
_symmetry.space_group_name_H-M   'P 1'
#
loop_
_entity.id
_entity.type
_entity.pdbx_description
1 polymer ?
#
loop_
_entity_poly.entity_id
_entity_poly.type
_entity_poly.pdbx_seq_one_letter_code
_entity_poly.pdbx_strand_id
1 'polypeptide(L)' 'MKTKKIFLASSSELKEDRQEFESFVSRQNNDWIRQGVYLELVIWEDFFDAISQTRLQDEYNKAVR' A
#
# COMPACT_ATOMS: atom_id res chain seq x y z
N MET A 1 -7.23 -17.55 -11.52
CA MET A 1 -6.59 -16.83 -10.41
C MET A 1 -7.35 -15.54 -10.18
N LYS A 2 -7.74 -15.22 -8.95
CA LYS A 2 -8.50 -14.01 -8.58
C LYS A 2 -7.57 -13.04 -7.85
N THR A 3 -7.52 -11.79 -8.30
CA THR A 3 -6.75 -10.75 -7.61
C THR A 3 -7.62 -10.03 -6.59
N LYS A 4 -7.09 -9.81 -5.38
CA LYS A 4 -7.68 -9.02 -4.32
C LYS A 4 -6.77 -7.84 -4.04
N LYS A 5 -7.29 -6.63 -4.20
CA LYS A 5 -6.54 -5.40 -3.97
C LYS A 5 -6.63 -4.99 -2.52
N ILE A 6 -5.50 -4.65 -1.93
CA ILE A 6 -5.37 -4.06 -0.60
C ILE A 6 -4.83 -2.65 -0.82
N PHE A 7 -5.62 -1.63 -0.50
CA PHE A 7 -5.18 -0.24 -0.60
C PHE A 7 -4.59 0.20 0.74
N LEU A 8 -3.34 0.66 0.71
CA LEU A 8 -2.62 1.12 1.89
C LEU A 8 -2.31 2.62 1.78
N ALA A 9 -3.03 3.40 2.59
CA ALA A 9 -2.73 4.79 2.85
C ALA A 9 -2.08 4.91 4.23
N SER A 10 -0.84 5.35 4.28
CA SER A 10 -0.12 5.63 5.54
C SER A 10 0.63 6.94 5.42
N SER A 11 0.82 7.62 6.56
CA SER A 11 1.64 8.83 6.67
C SER A 11 3.11 8.53 6.40
N SER A 12 3.88 9.56 6.03
CA SER A 12 5.31 9.45 5.75
C SER A 12 6.14 8.93 6.94
N GLU A 13 5.67 9.11 8.18
CA GLU A 13 6.33 8.63 9.39
C GLU A 13 6.27 7.09 9.51
N LEU A 14 5.31 6.43 8.84
CA LEU A 14 5.10 4.97 8.86
C LEU A 14 5.76 4.28 7.65
N LYS A 15 6.78 4.90 7.07
CA LYS A 15 7.45 4.36 5.88
C LYS A 15 8.07 2.99 6.15
N GLU A 16 8.71 2.81 7.29
CA GLU A 16 9.33 1.53 7.68
C GLU A 16 8.27 0.45 7.86
N ASP A 17 7.19 0.75 8.59
CA ASP A 17 6.04 -0.16 8.76
C ASP A 17 5.43 -0.58 7.42
N ARG A 18 5.39 0.34 6.46
CA ARG A 18 4.88 0.04 5.10
C ARG A 18 5.73 -1.00 4.40
N GLN A 19 7.06 -0.86 4.45
CA GLN A 19 7.99 -1.82 3.84
C GLN A 19 7.89 -3.20 4.49
N GLU A 20 7.71 -3.24 5.82
CA GLU A 20 7.44 -4.49 6.54
C GLU A 20 6.10 -5.11 6.11
N PHE A 21 5.06 -4.29 5.94
CA PHE A 21 3.75 -4.73 5.48
C PHE A 21 3.77 -5.27 4.04
N GLU A 22 4.50 -4.63 3.13
CA GLU A 22 4.76 -5.14 1.78
C GLU A 22 5.39 -6.53 1.82
N SER A 23 6.45 -6.68 2.62
CA SER A 23 7.13 -7.95 2.81
C SER A 23 6.21 -9.01 3.40
N PHE A 24 5.35 -8.64 4.34
CA PHE A 24 4.34 -9.51 4.92
C PHE A 24 3.32 -9.98 3.87
N VAL A 25 2.72 -9.07 3.09
CA VAL A 25 1.73 -9.43 2.05
C VAL A 25 2.37 -10.32 0.98
N SER A 26 3.61 -10.03 0.59
CA SER A 26 4.39 -10.87 -0.33
C SER A 26 4.57 -12.30 0.20
N ARG A 27 4.88 -12.46 1.49
CA ARG A 27 4.97 -13.78 2.13
C ARG A 27 3.62 -14.50 2.17
N GLN A 28 2.53 -13.79 2.45
CA GLN A 28 1.18 -14.36 2.44
C GLN A 28 0.80 -14.90 1.06
N ASN A 29 1.24 -14.24 -0.02
CA ASN A 29 0.99 -14.70 -1.37
C ASN A 29 1.51 -16.12 -1.65
N ASN A 30 2.54 -16.61 -0.94
CA ASN A 30 2.99 -17.99 -1.07
C ASN A 30 1.86 -19.00 -0.81
N ASP A 31 0.95 -18.70 0.12
CA ASP A 31 -0.16 -19.58 0.48
C ASP A 31 -1.43 -19.26 -0.32
N TRP A 32 -1.69 -17.98 -0.59
CA TRP A 32 -2.87 -17.56 -1.34
C TRP A 32 -2.81 -17.95 -2.82
N ILE A 33 -1.63 -17.91 -3.43
CA ILE A 33 -1.46 -18.30 -4.84
C ILE A 33 -1.84 -19.77 -5.03
N ARG A 34 -1.50 -20.64 -4.07
CA ARG A 34 -1.91 -22.06 -4.07
C ARG A 34 -3.43 -22.23 -4.02
N GLN A 35 -4.14 -21.27 -3.46
CA GLN A 35 -5.61 -21.21 -3.40
C GLN A 35 -6.23 -20.45 -4.59
N GLY A 36 -5.40 -20.06 -5.57
CA GLY A 36 -5.82 -19.33 -6.76
C GLY A 36 -6.16 -17.86 -6.50
N VAL A 37 -5.65 -17.28 -5.41
CA VAL A 37 -5.82 -15.86 -5.05
C VAL A 37 -4.47 -15.14 -5.04
N TYR A 38 -4.42 -13.91 -5.53
CA TYR A 38 -3.26 -13.03 -5.40
C TYR A 38 -3.65 -11.76 -4.66
N LEU A 39 -2.88 -11.40 -3.63
CA LEU A 39 -3.03 -10.17 -2.88
C LEU A 39 -2.14 -9.09 -3.54
N GLU A 40 -2.77 -8.13 -4.20
CA GLU A 40 -2.12 -6.98 -4.79
C GLU A 40 -2.14 -5.84 -3.75
N LEU A 41 -0.98 -5.54 -3.18
CA LEU A 41 -0.82 -4.38 -2.31
C LEU A 41 -0.63 -3.13 -3.17
N VAL A 42 -1.48 -2.14 -2.94
CA VAL A 42 -1.58 -0.90 -3.69
C VAL A 42 -1.28 0.23 -2.71
N ILE A 43 -0.08 0.79 -2.79
CA ILE A 43 0.38 1.84 -1.89
C ILE A 43 -0.01 3.19 -2.47
N TRP A 44 -0.64 4.04 -1.66
CA TRP A 44 -1.10 5.34 -2.13
C TRP A 44 0.06 6.22 -2.62
N GLU A 45 1.23 6.18 -1.97
CA GLU A 45 2.42 6.97 -2.36
C GLU A 45 2.88 6.67 -3.80
N ASP A 46 2.78 5.43 -4.27
CA ASP A 46 3.18 5.05 -5.65
C ASP A 46 2.34 5.76 -6.73
N PHE A 47 1.09 6.14 -6.42
CA PHE A 47 0.24 6.89 -7.34
C PHE A 47 0.60 8.38 -7.39
N PHE A 48 1.21 8.88 -6.33
CA PHE A 48 1.37 10.30 -6.06
C PHE A 48 2.83 10.77 -6.18
N ASP A 49 3.81 9.88 -6.06
CA ASP A 49 5.20 10.14 -6.47
C ASP A 49 5.30 10.48 -7.97
N ALA A 50 4.37 9.98 -8.79
CA ALA A 50 4.22 10.39 -10.19
C ALA A 50 3.66 11.82 -10.36
N ILE A 51 3.10 12.43 -9.30
CA ILE A 51 2.47 13.75 -9.28
C ILE A 51 2.93 14.53 -8.02
N SER A 52 4.21 14.91 -7.96
CA SER A 52 4.79 15.89 -7.01
C SER A 52 4.50 15.67 -5.50
N GLN A 53 5.48 15.07 -4.81
CA GLN A 53 5.48 14.69 -3.38
C GLN A 53 5.01 15.74 -2.35
N THR A 54 5.12 17.05 -2.59
CA THR A 54 4.96 18.07 -1.55
C THR A 54 3.53 18.47 -1.22
N ARG A 55 2.55 18.25 -2.11
CA ARG A 55 1.17 18.74 -1.89
C ARG A 55 0.25 17.73 -1.16
N LEU A 56 0.70 16.48 -1.05
CA LEU A 56 -0.19 15.34 -0.85
C LEU A 56 -0.33 14.89 0.60
N GLN A 57 0.77 14.94 1.37
CA GLN A 57 0.69 14.75 2.82
C GLN A 57 -0.18 15.84 3.47
N ASP A 58 -0.11 17.07 2.95
CA ASP A 58 -0.94 18.19 3.40
C ASP A 58 -2.43 17.97 3.12
N GLU A 59 -2.78 17.33 2.00
CA GLU A 59 -4.18 16.99 1.68
C GLU A 59 -4.70 15.81 2.54
N TYR A 60 -3.88 14.79 2.79
CA TYR A 60 -4.23 13.72 3.74
C TYR A 60 -4.45 14.27 5.15
N ASN A 61 -3.54 15.12 5.63
CA ASN A 61 -3.65 15.77 6.94
C ASN A 61 -4.91 16.65 7.07
N LYS A 62 -5.42 17.21 5.95
CA LYS A 62 -6.70 17.93 5.93
C LYS A 62 -7.91 17.01 5.93
N ALA A 63 -7.84 15.85 5.26
CA ALA A 63 -8.96 14.93 5.12
C ALA A 63 -9.25 14.11 6.39
N VAL A 64 -8.24 13.92 7.25
CA VAL A 64 -8.37 13.19 8.52
C VAL A 64 -8.84 14.09 9.69
N ARG A 65 -9.00 15.41 9.45
CA ARG A 65 -9.40 16.38 10.48
C ARG A 65 -10.90 16.69 10.50
#